data_AF-A0A1R1LSY2-F1
#
_entry.id   AF-A0A1R1LSY2-F1
#
_cell.length_a   1.000
_cell.length_b   1.000
_cell.length_c   1.000
_cell.angle_alpha   90.00
_cell.angle_beta   90.00
_cell.angle_gamma   90.00
#
_symmetry.space_group_name_H-M   'P 1'
#
loop_
_entity.id
_entity.type
_entity.pdbx_description
1 polymer ?
#
loop_
_entity_poly.entity_id
_entity_poly.type
_entity_poly.pdbx_seq_one_letter_code
_entity_poly.pdbx_strand_id
1 'polypeptide(L)'
;MGGRCSTAAARNPNQDESLLDAGNTAVAAELDTRVIAVADHVIDLEPGAGDASGTVVAAGTPAHVADKGVGASAGYLTAALQAANTAAPM
;
A
#
# COMPACT_ATOMS: atom_id res chain seq x y z
N MET A 1 5.13 4.30 36.76
CA MET A 1 4.70 5.66 36.33
C MET A 1 5.46 5.99 35.05
N GLY A 2 4.77 6.11 33.91
CA GLY A 2 5.36 6.62 32.67
C GLY A 2 5.77 5.60 31.60
N GLY A 3 4.92 4.60 31.31
CA GLY A 3 5.05 3.83 30.07
C GLY A 3 4.74 4.74 28.89
N ARG A 4 5.69 4.90 27.97
CA ARG A 4 5.50 5.70 26.75
C ARG A 4 4.41 5.04 25.92
N CYS A 5 3.26 5.69 25.86
CA CYS A 5 2.18 5.38 24.94
C CYS A 5 2.72 5.69 23.53
N SER A 6 3.24 4.69 22.83
CA SER A 6 3.48 4.78 21.39
C SER A 6 2.11 4.91 20.74
N THR A 7 1.84 6.03 20.10
CA THR A 7 0.71 6.21 19.19
C THR A 7 0.90 5.28 17.98
N ALA A 8 0.60 4.00 18.15
CA ALA A 8 0.30 3.05 17.09
C ALA A 8 -1.20 3.13 16.84
N ALA A 9 -1.64 4.23 16.26
CA ALA A 9 -3.03 4.39 15.85
C ALA A 9 -3.18 3.86 14.42
N ALA A 10 -4.03 2.84 14.28
CA ALA A 10 -4.57 2.24 13.06
C ALA A 10 -3.59 1.40 12.19
N ARG A 11 -3.38 0.14 12.58
CA ARG A 11 -2.97 -0.93 11.64
C ARG A 11 -4.14 -1.90 11.39
N ASN A 12 -4.27 -2.31 10.13
CA ASN A 12 -5.40 -3.00 9.49
C ASN A 12 -5.46 -4.50 9.91
N PRO A 13 -6.62 -5.15 10.12
CA PRO A 13 -6.75 -6.41 10.85
C PRO A 13 -6.60 -7.66 9.94
N ASN A 14 -5.53 -7.72 9.15
CA ASN A 14 -5.26 -8.87 8.27
C ASN A 14 -4.25 -9.86 8.89
N GLN A 15 -4.28 -11.10 8.40
CA GLN A 15 -3.59 -12.27 8.97
C GLN A 15 -2.05 -12.22 8.86
N ASP A 16 -1.53 -11.35 7.98
CA ASP A 16 -0.10 -11.30 7.63
C ASP A 16 0.76 -10.59 8.67
N GLU A 17 0.18 -9.80 9.59
CA GLU A 17 0.95 -9.07 10.61
C GLU A 17 1.78 -10.02 11.48
N SER A 18 1.23 -11.19 11.84
CA SER A 18 1.96 -12.19 12.62
C SER A 18 3.20 -12.73 11.90
N LEU A 19 3.17 -12.77 10.56
CA LEU A 19 4.29 -13.22 9.74
C LEU A 19 5.35 -12.11 9.64
N LEU A 20 4.92 -10.86 9.45
CA LEU A 20 5.82 -9.71 9.41
C LEU A 20 6.50 -9.46 10.75
N ASP A 21 5.77 -9.55 11.86
CA ASP A 21 6.29 -9.41 13.22
C ASP A 21 7.33 -10.49 13.57
N ALA A 22 7.23 -11.66 12.94
CA ALA A 22 8.23 -12.73 13.04
C ALA A 22 9.49 -12.49 12.17
N GLY A 23 9.56 -11.36 11.46
CA GLY A 23 10.68 -11.00 10.59
C GLY A 23 10.59 -11.56 9.17
N ASN A 24 9.43 -12.09 8.76
CA ASN A 24 9.24 -12.55 7.38
C ASN A 24 8.95 -11.39 6.43
N THR A 25 9.22 -11.60 5.15
CA THR A 25 8.75 -10.71 4.07
C THR A 25 7.48 -11.30 3.47
N ALA A 26 6.39 -10.54 3.49
CA ALA A 26 5.15 -10.92 2.81
C ALA A 26 5.09 -10.23 1.43
N VAL A 27 4.70 -11.00 0.41
CA VAL A 27 4.44 -10.49 -0.95
C VAL A 27 3.06 -10.95 -1.35
N ALA A 28 2.18 -10.00 -1.70
CA ALA A 28 0.80 -10.25 -2.07
C ALA A 28 0.44 -9.55 -3.37
N ALA A 29 -0.48 -10.16 -4.14
CA ALA A 29 -1.09 -9.53 -5.30
C ALA A 29 -2.47 -9.00 -4.88
N GLU A 30 -2.62 -7.68 -4.88
CA GLU A 30 -3.80 -7.02 -4.30
C GLU A 30 -4.46 -6.07 -5.29
N LEU A 31 -5.79 -5.92 -5.13
CA LEU A 31 -6.59 -4.92 -5.83
C LEU A 31 -7.27 -3.94 -4.86
N ASP A 32 -7.27 -4.22 -3.56
CA ASP A 32 -7.80 -3.31 -2.56
C ASP A 32 -6.79 -2.19 -2.29
N THR A 33 -7.09 -0.99 -2.78
CA THR A 33 -6.20 0.17 -2.64
C THR A 33 -5.97 0.60 -1.20
N ARG A 34 -6.81 0.19 -0.24
CA ARG A 34 -6.58 0.45 1.19
C ARG A 34 -5.45 -0.43 1.73
N VAL A 35 -5.32 -1.65 1.25
CA VAL A 35 -4.22 -2.56 1.59
C VAL A 35 -2.95 -2.07 0.91
N ILE A 36 -3.03 -1.71 -0.37
CA ILE A 36 -1.89 -1.18 -1.14
C ILE A 36 -1.36 0.13 -0.52
N ALA A 37 -2.24 1.02 -0.05
CA ALA A 37 -1.87 2.31 0.53
C ALA A 37 -1.06 2.19 1.83
N VAL A 38 -1.16 1.08 2.57
CA VAL A 38 -0.41 0.84 3.81
C VAL A 38 0.81 -0.05 3.61
N ALA A 39 1.08 -0.52 2.39
CA ALA A 39 2.25 -1.33 2.09
C ALA A 39 3.54 -0.49 2.09
N ASP A 40 4.67 -1.12 2.44
CA ASP A 40 5.98 -0.46 2.39
C ASP A 40 6.49 -0.29 0.95
N HIS A 41 6.12 -1.22 0.06
CA HIS A 41 6.55 -1.25 -1.33
C HIS A 41 5.44 -1.77 -2.24
N VAL A 42 5.31 -1.15 -3.41
CA VAL A 42 4.33 -1.48 -4.45
C VAL A 42 5.05 -1.65 -5.77
N ILE A 43 4.68 -2.69 -6.50
CA ILE A 43 5.09 -2.92 -7.89
C ILE A 43 3.82 -2.89 -8.72
N ASP A 44 3.70 -1.90 -9.59
CA ASP A 44 2.52 -1.73 -10.45
C ASP A 44 2.76 -2.38 -11.82
N LEU A 45 1.83 -3.26 -12.19
CA LEU A 45 1.90 -4.09 -13.39
C LEU A 45 0.76 -3.72 -14.34
N GLU A 46 1.10 -2.96 -15.37
CA GLU A 46 0.20 -2.30 -16.33
C GLU A 46 0.85 -2.41 -17.73
N PRO A 47 0.21 -2.05 -18.86
CA PRO A 47 -1.06 -1.33 -19.05
C PRO A 47 -2.28 -2.23 -19.35
N GLY A 48 -2.18 -3.54 -19.18
CA GLY A 48 -3.30 -4.45 -19.47
C GLY A 48 -3.26 -5.74 -18.65
N ALA A 49 -4.34 -6.51 -18.78
CA ALA A 49 -4.45 -7.86 -18.22
C ALA A 49 -4.14 -8.93 -19.28
N GLY A 50 -3.84 -10.16 -18.83
CA GLY A 50 -3.54 -11.27 -19.74
C GLY A 50 -2.24 -11.05 -20.53
N ASP A 51 -2.28 -11.27 -21.84
CA ASP A 51 -1.09 -11.17 -22.71
C ASP A 51 -0.53 -9.75 -22.83
N ALA A 52 -1.33 -8.73 -22.48
CA ALA A 52 -0.91 -7.34 -22.41
C ALA A 52 -0.34 -6.95 -21.03
N SER A 53 -0.30 -7.89 -20.09
CA SER A 53 0.29 -7.72 -18.76
C SER A 53 1.79 -8.03 -18.75
N GLY A 54 2.46 -7.75 -17.64
CA GLY A 54 3.85 -8.13 -17.40
C GLY A 54 4.87 -7.00 -17.59
N THR A 55 4.44 -5.76 -17.79
CA THR A 55 5.35 -4.60 -17.74
C THR A 55 5.27 -3.92 -16.38
N VAL A 56 6.42 -3.72 -15.75
CA VAL A 56 6.52 -2.88 -14.55
C VAL A 56 6.48 -1.43 -14.99
N VAL A 57 5.41 -0.71 -14.65
CA VAL A 57 5.26 0.72 -14.99
C VAL A 57 5.73 1.64 -13.86
N ALA A 58 5.66 1.17 -12.62
CA ALA A 58 6.13 1.88 -11.45
C ALA A 58 6.52 0.89 -10.34
N ALA A 59 7.52 1.24 -9.54
CA ALA A 59 7.89 0.50 -8.34
C ALA A 59 8.43 1.46 -7.29
N GLY A 60 8.04 1.29 -6.03
CA GLY A 60 8.43 2.20 -4.95
C GLY A 60 7.45 2.20 -3.79
N THR A 61 7.46 3.27 -3.00
CA THR A 61 6.43 3.48 -1.98
C THR A 61 5.07 3.73 -2.64
N PRO A 62 3.94 3.50 -1.94
CA PRO A 62 2.61 3.81 -2.47
C PRO A 62 2.48 5.25 -2.98
N ALA A 63 3.05 6.22 -2.25
CA ALA A 63 3.08 7.63 -2.67
C ALA A 63 3.90 7.84 -3.95
N HIS A 64 5.05 7.18 -4.11
CA HIS A 64 5.83 7.26 -5.33
C HIS A 64 5.08 6.71 -6.54
N VAL A 65 4.42 5.56 -6.37
CA VAL A 65 3.64 4.93 -7.44
C VAL A 65 2.44 5.79 -7.82
N ALA A 66 1.75 6.37 -6.83
CA ALA A 66 0.67 7.33 -7.06
C ALA A 66 1.15 8.57 -7.86
N ASP A 67 2.27 9.17 -7.46
CA ASP A 67 2.85 10.35 -8.11
C ASP A 67 3.32 10.10 -9.55
N LYS A 68 3.71 8.87 -9.89
CA LYS A 68 4.09 8.53 -11.26
C LYS A 68 2.92 8.71 -12.24
N GLY A 69 1.68 8.52 -11.78
CA GLY A 69 0.48 8.76 -12.59
C GLY A 69 0.35 7.85 -13.82
N VAL A 70 1.05 6.71 -13.83
CA VAL A 70 1.05 5.76 -14.96
C VAL A 70 0.09 4.61 -14.66
N GLY A 71 -0.72 4.22 -15.65
CA GLY A 71 -1.64 3.09 -15.52
C GLY A 71 -2.99 3.45 -14.91
N ALA A 72 -3.93 2.50 -14.91
CA ALA A 72 -5.27 2.69 -14.37
C ALA A 72 -5.26 2.83 -12.83
N SER A 73 -4.30 2.18 -12.16
CA SER A 73 -4.19 2.08 -10.69
C SER A 73 -3.80 3.39 -9.99
N ALA A 74 -3.03 4.26 -10.65
CA ALA A 74 -2.45 5.45 -10.02
C ALA A 74 -3.49 6.44 -9.44
N GLY A 75 -4.61 6.64 -10.17
CA GLY A 75 -5.69 7.52 -9.72
C GLY A 75 -6.41 6.98 -8.48
N TYR A 76 -6.67 5.66 -8.45
CA TYR A 76 -7.30 5.01 -7.31
C TYR A 76 -6.38 4.98 -6.09
N LEU A 77 -5.08 4.76 -6.29
CA LEU A 77 -4.10 4.78 -5.22
C LEU A 77 -3.94 6.18 -4.62
N THR A 78 -3.94 7.22 -5.46
CA THR A 78 -3.95 8.62 -5.01
C THR A 78 -5.16 8.91 -4.10
N ALA A 79 -6.35 8.51 -4.53
CA ALA A 79 -7.57 8.70 -3.74
C ALA A 79 -7.52 7.95 -2.40
N ALA A 80 -7.00 6.72 -2.39
CA ALA A 80 -6.86 5.93 -1.19
C ALA A 80 -5.87 6.55 -0.18
N LEU A 81 -4.74 7.07 -0.66
CA LEU A 81 -3.76 7.78 0.17
C LEU A 81 -4.33 9.07 0.78
N GLN A 82 -5.10 9.83 -0.01
CA GLN A 82 -5.80 11.01 0.49
C GLN A 82 -6.83 10.68 1.57
N ALA A 83 -7.61 9.61 1.36
CA ALA A 83 -8.59 9.14 2.33
C ALA A 83 -7.91 8.68 3.64
N ALA A 84 -6.80 7.96 3.55
CA ALA A 84 -6.01 7.52 4.71
C ALA A 84 -5.45 8.71 5.52
N ASN A 85 -4.91 9.72 4.84
CA ASN A 85 -4.38 10.93 5.49
C ASN A 85 -5.47 11.80 6.13
N THR A 86 -6.69 11.78 5.59
CA THR A 86 -7.82 12.53 6.16
C THR A 86 -8.44 11.81 7.37
N ALA A 87 -8.36 10.48 7.41
CA ALA A 87 -8.90 9.64 8.48
C ALA A 87 -8.03 9.60 9.76
N ALA A 88 -6.76 10.00 9.68
CA ALA A 88 -5.89 10.16 10.84
C ALA A 88 -5.98 11.63 11.35
N PRO A 89 -6.80 11.94 12.38
CA PRO A 89 -6.78 13.28 12.95
C PRO A 89 -5.43 13.52 13.64
N MET A 90 -4.85 14.70 13.41
CA MET A 90 -3.72 15.22 14.18
C MET A 90 -4.05 15.38 15.66
#